data_AF-A0A2P7QID1-F1
#
_entry.id   AF-A0A2P7QID1-F1
#
_cell.length_a   1.000
_cell.length_b   1.000
_cell.length_c   1.000
_cell.angle_alpha   90.00
_cell.angle_beta   90.00
_cell.angle_gamma   90.00
#
_symmetry.space_group_name_H-M   'P 1'
#
loop_
_entity.id
_entity.type
_entity.pdbx_description
1 polymer ?
#
loop_
_entity_poly.entity_id
_entity_poly.type
_entity_poly.pdbx_seq_one_letter_code
_entity_poly.pdbx_strand_id
1 'polypeptide(L)'
;MIERSATHGSFVLERRFTASRARVFRAWSDPVAKKRWSDCHADGGTTDYSMDFRPGGREIHRAILPGGAVQQIEKVFLEIVPDARIIFAYAMEAGGRSLSASLVTTEFHDDGSEPC
;
A
#
# COMPACT_ATOMS: atom_id res chain seq x y z
N MET A 1 31.31 14.07 7.27
CA MET A 1 30.71 13.32 6.15
C MET A 1 29.58 12.48 6.74
N ILE A 2 28.35 12.59 6.25
CA ILE A 2 27.25 11.73 6.73
C ILE A 2 27.39 10.40 5.97
N GLU A 3 27.64 9.32 6.69
CA GLU A 3 27.65 7.98 6.12
C GLU A 3 26.25 7.63 5.61
N ARG A 4 26.18 7.17 4.37
CA ARG A 4 24.93 6.75 3.72
C ARG A 4 25.00 5.24 3.52
N SER A 5 24.05 4.52 4.10
CA SER A 5 23.93 3.08 3.95
C SER A 5 22.48 2.69 3.64
N ALA A 6 22.29 1.50 3.09
CA ALA A 6 20.99 0.92 2.81
C ALA A 6 21.02 -0.58 3.14
N THR A 7 19.96 -1.06 3.80
CA THR A 7 19.76 -2.48 4.09
C THR A 7 18.61 -2.99 3.23
N HIS A 8 18.83 -4.13 2.55
CA HIS A 8 17.82 -4.75 1.71
C HIS A 8 17.21 -5.97 2.39
N GLY A 9 15.92 -6.19 2.17
CA GLY A 9 15.18 -7.34 2.68
C GLY A 9 13.94 -7.61 1.83
N SER A 10 13.45 -8.83 1.88
CA SER A 10 12.20 -9.25 1.24
C SER A 10 11.44 -10.20 2.15
N PHE A 11 10.11 -10.19 2.05
CA PHE A 11 9.24 -11.09 2.79
C PHE A 11 7.97 -11.34 1.99
N VAL A 12 7.26 -12.43 2.32
CA VAL A 12 6.01 -12.83 1.68
C VAL A 12 4.93 -12.99 2.74
N LEU A 13 3.72 -12.50 2.45
CA LEU A 13 2.53 -12.68 3.29
C LEU A 13 1.43 -13.33 2.47
N GLU A 14 0.92 -14.45 2.95
CA GLU A 14 -0.23 -15.14 2.37
C GLU A 14 -1.44 -15.03 3.29
N ARG A 15 -2.62 -14.75 2.73
CA ARG A 15 -3.88 -14.63 3.45
C ARG A 15 -5.02 -15.24 2.64
N ARG A 16 -5.87 -16.02 3.32
CA ARG A 16 -7.13 -16.52 2.77
C ARG A 16 -8.28 -15.64 3.26
N PHE A 17 -9.21 -15.35 2.37
CA PHE A 17 -10.40 -14.54 2.68
C PHE A 17 -11.65 -15.32 2.28
N THR A 18 -12.68 -15.31 3.13
CA THR A 18 -14.02 -15.82 2.78
C THR A 18 -14.76 -14.80 1.91
N ALA A 19 -14.18 -14.45 0.77
CA ALA A 19 -14.69 -13.48 -0.20
C ALA A 19 -14.17 -13.83 -1.60
N SER A 20 -14.94 -13.47 -2.64
CA SER A 20 -14.48 -13.66 -4.01
C SER A 20 -13.23 -12.82 -4.31
N ARG A 21 -12.40 -13.32 -5.21
CA ARG A 21 -11.21 -12.62 -5.71
C ARG A 21 -11.50 -11.19 -6.13
N ALA A 22 -12.58 -10.97 -6.89
CA ALA A 22 -13.02 -9.65 -7.33
C ALA A 22 -13.39 -8.72 -6.17
N ARG A 23 -13.99 -9.24 -5.09
CA ARG A 23 -14.31 -8.43 -3.90
C ARG A 23 -13.03 -8.03 -3.16
N VAL A 24 -12.06 -8.92 -3.04
CA VAL A 24 -10.77 -8.61 -2.43
C VAL A 24 -10.02 -7.58 -3.28
N PHE A 25 -9.95 -7.78 -4.60
CA PHE A 25 -9.32 -6.81 -5.51
C PHE A 25 -10.00 -5.44 -5.45
N ARG A 26 -11.33 -5.38 -5.36
CA ARG A 26 -12.07 -4.12 -5.17
C ARG A 26 -11.67 -3.37 -3.91
N ALA A 27 -11.33 -4.07 -2.82
CA ALA A 27 -10.82 -3.41 -1.61
C ALA A 27 -9.47 -2.70 -1.85
N TRP A 28 -8.73 -3.10 -2.87
CA TRP A 28 -7.50 -2.42 -3.30
C TRP A 28 -7.74 -1.33 -4.33
N SER A 29 -8.66 -1.52 -5.27
CA SER A 29 -8.86 -0.62 -6.42
C SER A 29 -9.80 0.55 -6.17
N ASP A 30 -10.75 0.41 -5.24
CA ASP A 30 -11.71 1.46 -4.88
C ASP A 30 -11.07 2.39 -3.83
N PRO A 31 -10.81 3.68 -4.14
CA PRO A 31 -10.16 4.61 -3.21
C PRO A 31 -10.88 4.75 -1.87
N VAL A 32 -12.21 4.65 -1.86
CA VAL A 32 -13.02 4.77 -0.64
C VAL A 32 -12.86 3.52 0.21
N ALA A 33 -12.88 2.33 -0.42
CA ALA A 33 -12.65 1.07 0.30
C ALA A 33 -11.22 1.00 0.83
N LYS A 34 -10.24 1.34 -0.01
CA LYS A 34 -8.81 1.32 0.31
C LYS A 34 -8.51 2.18 1.53
N LYS A 35 -8.94 3.45 1.51
CA LYS A 35 -8.76 4.38 2.63
C LYS A 35 -9.25 3.80 3.96
N ARG A 36 -10.41 3.12 3.97
CA ARG A 36 -11.00 2.59 5.22
C ARG A 36 -10.16 1.53 5.91
N TRP A 37 -9.44 0.69 5.17
CA TRP A 37 -8.67 -0.40 5.78
C TRP A 37 -7.17 -0.12 5.84
N SER A 38 -6.64 0.74 4.97
CA SER A 38 -5.21 1.07 4.93
C SER A 38 -4.83 2.29 5.75
N ASP A 39 -5.79 3.07 6.25
CA ASP A 39 -5.49 4.19 7.13
C ASP A 39 -5.07 3.70 8.52
N CYS A 40 -3.75 3.69 8.75
CA CYS A 40 -3.14 3.33 10.03
C CYS A 40 -3.25 4.44 11.10
N HIS A 41 -3.81 5.61 10.76
CA HIS A 41 -3.92 6.79 11.63
C HIS A 41 -5.38 7.24 11.78
N ALA A 42 -6.30 6.27 11.85
CA ALA A 42 -7.75 6.46 11.87
C ALA A 42 -8.25 7.40 13.01
N ASP A 43 -7.48 7.57 14.09
CA ASP A 43 -7.78 8.47 15.21
C ASP A 43 -7.53 9.97 14.89
N GLY A 44 -7.64 10.36 13.63
CA GLY A 44 -7.55 11.77 13.18
C GLY A 44 -6.15 12.25 12.78
N GLY A 45 -5.18 11.34 12.64
CA GLY A 45 -3.82 11.68 12.21
C GLY A 45 -3.69 11.90 10.70
N THR A 46 -4.57 11.31 9.89
CA THR A 46 -4.54 11.45 8.43
C THR A 46 -5.01 12.84 7.98
N THR A 47 -4.10 13.57 7.34
CA THR A 47 -4.36 14.93 6.85
C THR A 47 -4.69 14.97 5.36
N ASP A 48 -4.21 14.00 4.59
CA ASP A 48 -4.42 13.94 3.14
C ASP A 48 -4.43 12.49 2.66
N TYR A 49 -5.33 12.19 1.72
CA TYR A 49 -5.38 10.90 1.04
C TYR A 49 -5.91 11.10 -0.38
N SER A 50 -5.13 10.64 -1.36
CA SER A 50 -5.56 10.58 -2.75
C SER A 50 -5.04 9.32 -3.42
N MET A 51 -5.79 8.83 -4.42
CA MET A 51 -5.46 7.60 -5.12
C MET A 51 -5.98 7.66 -6.56
N ASP A 52 -5.07 7.56 -7.52
CA ASP A 52 -5.33 7.40 -8.94
C ASP A 52 -4.97 5.97 -9.35
N PHE A 53 -5.94 5.06 -9.31
CA PHE A 53 -5.72 3.62 -9.50
C PHE A 53 -5.67 3.23 -10.98
N ARG A 54 -4.55 3.52 -11.62
CA ARG A 54 -4.20 3.12 -12.99
C ARG A 54 -2.69 2.93 -13.10
N PRO A 55 -2.16 2.20 -14.11
CA PRO A 55 -0.72 2.18 -14.36
C PRO A 55 -0.15 3.61 -14.54
N GLY A 56 0.95 3.90 -13.84
CA GLY A 56 1.56 5.23 -13.72
C GLY A 56 0.82 6.20 -12.78
N GLY A 57 -0.34 5.81 -12.24
CA GLY A 57 -1.07 6.58 -11.23
C GLY A 57 -0.42 6.49 -9.85
N ARG A 58 -0.82 7.40 -8.96
CA ARG A 58 -0.20 7.57 -7.63
C ARG A 58 -1.21 7.39 -6.50
N GLU A 59 -0.73 6.86 -5.38
CA GLU A 59 -1.44 6.87 -4.09
C GLU A 59 -0.61 7.69 -3.10
N ILE A 60 -1.21 8.72 -2.50
CA ILE A 60 -0.56 9.58 -1.52
C ILE A 60 -1.33 9.47 -0.21
N HIS A 61 -0.61 9.21 0.87
CA HIS A 61 -1.11 9.24 2.23
C HIS A 61 -0.22 10.15 3.07
N ARG A 62 -0.82 11.14 3.75
CA ARG A 62 -0.11 12.02 4.68
C ARG A 62 -0.77 11.97 6.03
N ALA A 63 0.08 11.92 7.06
CA ALA A 63 -0.36 11.94 8.44
C ALA A 63 0.57 12.78 9.31
N ILE A 64 0.01 13.35 10.39
CA ILE A 64 0.80 13.97 11.45
C ILE A 64 1.06 12.92 12.52
N LEU A 65 2.33 12.62 12.76
CA LEU A 65 2.75 11.68 13.79
C LEU A 65 2.65 12.31 15.19
N PRO A 66 2.59 11.49 16.25
CA PRO A 66 2.82 11.96 17.61
C PRO A 66 4.17 12.70 17.68
N GLY A 67 4.13 13.99 18.06
CA GLY A 67 5.29 14.88 18.03
C GLY A 67 5.29 15.91 16.89
N GLY A 68 4.26 15.92 16.04
CA GLY A 68 4.02 16.99 15.06
C GLY A 68 4.77 16.84 13.74
N ALA A 69 5.61 15.81 13.59
CA ALA A 69 6.27 15.52 12.32
C ALA A 69 5.27 15.00 11.28
N VAL A 70 5.41 15.44 10.03
CA VAL A 70 4.61 14.92 8.92
C VAL A 70 5.25 13.65 8.37
N GLN A 71 4.47 12.58 8.30
CA GLN A 71 4.77 11.38 7.53
C GLN A 71 4.07 11.46 6.18
N GLN A 72 4.79 11.11 5.12
CA GLN A 72 4.24 10.93 3.78
C GLN A 72 4.60 9.54 3.26
N ILE A 73 3.59 8.85 2.76
CA ILE A 73 3.74 7.60 2.00
C ILE A 73 3.26 7.89 0.60
N GLU A 74 4.13 7.67 -0.37
CA GLU A 74 3.81 7.86 -1.78
C GLU A 74 4.07 6.57 -2.55
N LYS A 75 3.07 6.14 -3.33
CA LYS A 75 3.13 4.95 -4.16
C LYS A 75 2.92 5.30 -5.63
N VAL A 76 3.53 4.52 -6.50
CA VAL A 76 3.32 4.54 -7.95
C VAL A 76 2.88 3.15 -8.39
N PHE A 77 1.71 3.05 -9.01
CA PHE A 77 1.23 1.79 -9.59
C PHE A 77 1.97 1.50 -10.88
N LEU A 78 2.67 0.36 -10.93
CA LEU A 78 3.48 -0.06 -12.08
C LEU A 78 2.69 -0.97 -13.01
N GLU A 79 1.93 -1.92 -12.45
CA GLU A 79 1.08 -2.84 -13.19
C GLU A 79 -0.23 -3.07 -12.43
N ILE A 80 -1.33 -3.14 -13.17
CA ILE A 80 -2.64 -3.51 -12.65
C ILE A 80 -3.26 -4.50 -13.63
N VAL A 81 -3.45 -5.73 -13.18
CA VAL A 81 -4.22 -6.77 -13.87
C VAL A 81 -5.49 -7.01 -13.06
N PRO A 82 -6.68 -6.62 -13.58
CA PRO A 82 -7.94 -6.75 -12.85
C PRO A 82 -8.14 -8.13 -12.25
N ASP A 83 -8.49 -8.16 -10.96
CA ASP A 83 -8.73 -9.36 -10.16
C ASP A 83 -7.57 -10.35 -10.07
N ALA A 84 -6.36 -10.02 -10.54
CA ALA A 84 -5.24 -10.97 -10.58
C ALA A 84 -3.96 -10.44 -9.94
N ARG A 85 -3.56 -9.19 -10.24
CA ARG A 85 -2.28 -8.66 -9.75
C ARG A 85 -2.23 -7.15 -9.67
N ILE A 86 -1.52 -6.64 -8.68
CA ILE A 86 -1.14 -5.24 -8.55
C ILE A 86 0.35 -5.20 -8.21
N ILE A 87 1.13 -4.43 -8.97
CA ILE A 87 2.53 -4.13 -8.66
C ILE A 87 2.65 -2.63 -8.43
N PHE A 88 3.25 -2.24 -7.30
CA PHE A 88 3.52 -0.83 -7.01
C PHE A 88 4.86 -0.66 -6.30
N ALA A 89 5.52 0.45 -6.58
CA ALA A 89 6.64 0.92 -5.76
C ALA A 89 6.14 1.98 -4.79
N TYR A 90 6.73 2.06 -3.60
CA TYR A 90 6.45 3.16 -2.69
C TYR A 90 7.67 3.63 -1.92
N ALA A 91 7.62 4.88 -1.45
CA ALA A 91 8.58 5.45 -0.53
C ALA A 91 7.87 5.98 0.72
N MET A 92 8.57 5.92 1.85
CA MET A 92 8.14 6.47 3.12
C MET A 92 9.09 7.57 3.56
N GLU A 93 8.54 8.72 3.93
CA GLU A 93 9.28 9.87 4.43
C GLU A 93 8.66 10.36 5.73
N ALA A 94 9.49 10.83 6.66
CA ALA A 94 9.01 11.52 7.85
C ALA A 94 9.98 12.63 8.25
N GLY A 95 9.46 13.81 8.58
CA GLY A 95 10.28 14.95 9.04
C GLY A 95 11.38 15.34 8.06
N GLY A 96 11.12 15.26 6.75
CA GLY A 96 12.09 15.58 5.69
C GLY A 96 13.19 14.52 5.48
N ARG A 97 13.05 13.33 6.06
CA ARG A 97 13.99 12.21 5.87
C ARG A 97 13.31 11.05 5.16
N SER A 98 13.97 10.52 4.13
CA SER A 98 13.60 9.24 3.52
C SER A 98 13.90 8.11 4.49
N LEU A 99 12.89 7.28 4.77
CA LEU A 99 12.97 6.15 5.70
C LEU A 99 13.19 4.84 4.96
N SER A 100 12.44 4.62 3.88
CA SER A 100 12.50 3.39 3.09
C SER A 100 11.92 3.59 1.69
N ALA A 101 12.27 2.66 0.81
CA ALA A 101 11.61 2.43 -0.47
C ALA A 101 11.37 0.93 -0.64
N SER A 102 10.31 0.56 -1.34
CA SER A 102 9.91 -0.84 -1.52
C SER A 102 9.20 -1.06 -2.84
N LEU A 103 9.37 -2.27 -3.39
CA LEU A 103 8.59 -2.80 -4.50
C LEU A 103 7.67 -3.90 -3.96
N VAL A 104 6.37 -3.76 -4.22
CA VAL A 104 5.35 -4.68 -3.72
C VAL A 104 4.62 -5.32 -4.88
N THR A 105 4.47 -6.65 -4.80
CA THR A 105 3.61 -7.43 -5.69
C THR A 105 2.50 -8.06 -4.86
N THR A 106 1.26 -7.77 -5.23
CA THR A 106 0.07 -8.36 -4.63
C THR A 106 -0.61 -9.23 -5.68
N GLU A 107 -0.73 -10.53 -5.41
CA GLU A 107 -1.38 -11.48 -6.31
C GLU A 107 -2.68 -11.99 -5.68
N PHE A 108 -3.67 -12.25 -6.53
CA PHE A 108 -4.99 -12.70 -6.13
C PHE A 108 -5.31 -14.02 -6.84
N HIS A 109 -5.54 -15.06 -6.06
CA HIS A 109 -5.86 -16.41 -6.53
C HIS A 109 -7.18 -16.85 -5.92
N ASP A 110 -7.93 -17.67 -6.66
CA ASP A 110 -9.00 -18.45 -6.03
C ASP A 110 -8.33 -19.52 -5.17
N ASP A 111 -8.85 -19.72 -3.95
CA ASP A 111 -8.47 -20.87 -3.14
C ASP A 111 -9.05 -22.07 -3.87
N GLY A 112 -8.18 -22.87 -4.51
CA GLY A 112 -8.61 -24.06 -5.24
C GLY A 112 -9.54 -24.87 -4.33
N SER A 113 -10.74 -25.16 -4.79
CA SER A 113 -11.73 -25.90 -4.03
C SER A 113 -11.21 -27.31 -3.72
N GLU A 114 -10.57 -27.51 -2.58
CA GLU A 114 -10.73 -28.76 -1.86
C GLU A 114 -12.02 -28.62 -1.03
N PRO A 115 -13.12 -29.28 -1.41
CA PRO A 115 -14.24 -29.40 -0.50
C PRO A 115 -13.73 -30.13 0.76
N CYS A 116 -14.06 -29.56 1.92
CA CYS A 116 -13.93 -30.22 3.21
C CYS A 116 -14.70 -31.56 3.19
#